data_AF-E0RQX6-F1
#
_entry.id   AF-E0RQX6-F1
#
_cell.length_a   1.000
_cell.length_b   1.000
_cell.length_c   1.000
_cell.angle_alpha   90.00
_cell.angle_beta   90.00
_cell.angle_gamma   90.00
#
_symmetry.space_group_name_H-M   'P 1'
#
loop_
_entity.id
_entity.type
_entity.pdbx_description
1 polymer ?
#
loop_
_entity_poly.entity_id
_entity_poly.type
_entity_poly.pdbx_seq_one_letter_code
_entity_poly.pdbx_strand_id
1 'polypeptide(L)'
;MKARIPHERILEEAHRLDPVSLHNILMRTPDAEIAIPLLFMGEAEQRFLLSALSEEKAARIRSLMGRLQRVKIPYEVYGEVVKNLVIRLQGGRPPDVGTYYRPGSPRG
;
A
#
# COMPACT_ATOMS: atom_id res chain seq x y z
N MET A 1 -18.68 13.28 13.05
CA MET A 1 -17.45 12.47 13.04
C MET A 1 -16.73 12.73 11.73
N LYS A 2 -15.52 13.30 11.74
CA LYS A 2 -14.71 13.38 10.51
C LYS A 2 -14.38 11.93 10.12
N ALA A 3 -14.79 11.49 8.94
CA ALA A 3 -14.37 10.19 8.42
C ALA A 3 -12.84 10.23 8.33
N ARG A 4 -12.18 9.41 9.15
CA ARG A 4 -10.72 9.33 9.21
C ARG A 4 -10.22 8.92 7.83
N ILE A 5 -9.21 9.60 7.27
CA ILE A 5 -8.73 9.26 5.94
C ILE A 5 -8.13 7.84 6.03
N PRO A 6 -8.55 6.88 5.19
CA PRO A 6 -8.20 5.47 5.38
C PRO A 6 -6.70 5.21 5.58
N HIS A 7 -5.84 5.96 4.87
CA HIS A 7 -4.39 5.79 4.95
C HIS A 7 -3.76 6.27 6.26
N GLU A 8 -4.42 7.14 7.05
CA GLU A 8 -3.91 7.53 8.38
C GLU A 8 -3.72 6.32 9.28
N ARG A 9 -4.61 5.32 9.16
CA ARG A 9 -4.53 4.06 9.91
C ARG A 9 -3.27 3.26 9.59
N ILE A 10 -2.77 3.33 8.34
CA ILE A 10 -1.52 2.66 7.96
C ILE A 10 -0.36 3.25 8.75
N LEU A 11 -0.27 4.57 8.83
CA LEU A 11 0.80 5.26 9.53
C LEU A 11 0.74 5.02 11.03
N GLU A 12 -0.47 5.02 11.61
CA GLU A 12 -0.67 4.67 13.02
C GLU A 12 -0.12 3.27 13.35
N GLU A 13 -0.47 2.26 12.56
CA GLU A 13 0.03 0.90 12.80
C GLU A 13 1.52 0.79 12.48
N ALA A 14 2.01 1.43 11.42
CA ALA A 14 3.42 1.43 11.07
C ALA A 14 4.31 2.06 12.15
N HIS A 15 3.86 3.15 12.79
CA HIS A 15 4.58 3.80 13.89
C HIS A 15 4.58 3.01 15.20
N ARG A 16 3.65 2.06 15.38
CA ARG A 16 3.61 1.18 16.55
C ARG A 16 4.59 0.01 16.45
N LEU A 17 5.04 -0.31 15.25
CA LEU A 17 5.97 -1.40 15.00
C LEU A 17 7.41 -0.94 15.19
N ASP A 18 8.25 -1.84 15.69
CA ASP A 18 9.68 -1.63 15.62
C ASP A 18 10.16 -1.70 14.14
N PRO A 19 11.32 -1.09 13.81
CA PRO A 19 11.80 -1.03 12.44
C PRO A 19 11.97 -2.39 11.76
N VAL A 20 12.33 -3.44 12.50
CA VAL A 20 12.57 -4.78 11.96
C VAL A 20 11.24 -5.45 11.62
N SER A 21 10.24 -5.35 12.49
CA SER A 21 8.90 -5.86 12.24
C SER A 21 8.25 -5.15 11.04
N LEU A 22 8.35 -3.82 10.98
CA LEU A 22 7.84 -3.04 9.85
C LEU A 22 8.51 -3.47 8.54
N HIS A 23 9.84 -3.59 8.53
CA HIS A 23 10.59 -4.08 7.38
C HIS A 23 10.11 -5.47 6.94
N ASN A 24 10.04 -6.43 7.86
CA ASN A 24 9.66 -7.81 7.55
C ASN A 24 8.24 -7.92 6.96
N ILE A 25 7.29 -7.16 7.51
CA ILE A 25 5.92 -7.11 7.02
C ILE A 25 5.90 -6.50 5.62
N LEU A 26 6.48 -5.31 5.44
CA LEU A 26 6.48 -4.62 4.15
C LEU A 26 7.23 -5.40 3.07
N MET A 27 8.28 -6.15 3.41
CA MET A 27 9.00 -7.01 2.47
C MET A 27 8.15 -8.17 1.95
N ARG A 28 7.15 -8.63 2.70
CA ARG A 28 6.21 -9.71 2.31
C ARG A 28 4.91 -9.20 1.69
N THR A 29 4.59 -7.92 1.87
CA THR A 29 3.40 -7.29 1.27
C THR A 29 3.56 -7.14 -0.25
N PRO A 30 2.54 -7.43 -1.07
CA PRO A 30 2.59 -7.17 -2.50
C PRO A 30 2.87 -5.70 -2.85
N ASP A 31 3.65 -5.44 -3.91
CA ASP A 31 4.04 -4.08 -4.30
C ASP A 31 2.83 -3.18 -4.55
N ALA A 32 1.74 -3.71 -5.12
CA ALA A 32 0.49 -2.96 -5.35
C ALA A 32 -0.23 -2.58 -4.06
N GLU A 33 -0.18 -3.45 -3.04
CA GLU A 33 -0.78 -3.16 -1.73
C GLU A 33 -0.04 -2.04 -0.97
N ILE A 34 1.20 -1.74 -1.35
CA ILE A 34 1.97 -0.60 -0.84
C ILE A 34 1.79 0.61 -1.76
N ALA A 35 2.00 0.45 -3.06
CA ALA A 35 2.01 1.54 -4.03
C ALA A 35 0.69 2.30 -4.07
N ILE A 36 -0.46 1.61 -3.99
CA ILE A 36 -1.78 2.24 -4.09
C ILE A 36 -2.04 3.19 -2.91
N PRO A 37 -1.86 2.78 -1.64
CA PRO A 37 -1.96 3.71 -0.52
C PRO A 37 -1.01 4.91 -0.63
N LEU A 38 0.23 4.68 -1.06
CA LEU A 38 1.23 5.74 -1.18
C LEU A 38 0.84 6.86 -2.15
N LEU A 39 0.04 6.58 -3.19
CA LEU A 39 -0.46 7.59 -4.13
C LEU A 39 -1.33 8.67 -3.49
N PHE A 40 -1.92 8.37 -2.32
CA PHE A 40 -2.82 9.26 -1.60
C PHE A 40 -2.19 9.84 -0.33
N MET A 41 -0.90 9.60 -0.10
CA MET A 41 -0.13 10.09 1.05
C MET A 41 0.80 11.23 0.63
N GLY A 42 1.18 12.09 1.58
CA GLY A 42 2.19 13.12 1.36
C GLY A 42 3.61 12.56 1.21
N GLU A 43 4.55 13.41 0.78
CA GLU A 43 5.93 12.99 0.51
C GLU A 43 6.66 12.48 1.77
N ALA A 44 6.35 13.04 2.94
CA ALA A 44 6.98 12.64 4.19
C ALA A 44 6.56 11.21 4.59
N GLU A 45 5.28 10.91 4.48
CA GLU A 45 4.69 9.60 4.75
C GLU A 45 5.19 8.54 3.76
N GLN A 46 5.26 8.91 2.47
CA GLN A 46 5.85 8.06 1.44
C GLN A 46 7.31 7.74 1.75
N ARG A 47 8.10 8.74 2.13
CA ARG A 47 9.52 8.56 2.48
C ARG A 47 9.69 7.63 3.66
N PHE A 48 8.87 7.80 4.71
CA PHE A 48 8.89 6.94 5.90
C PHE A 48 8.61 5.47 5.57
N LEU A 49 7.56 5.17 4.82
CA LEU A 49 7.23 3.78 4.46
C LEU A 49 8.23 3.19 3.47
N LEU A 50 8.73 3.97 2.53
CA LEU A 50 9.74 3.52 1.57
C LEU A 50 11.12 3.30 2.21
N SER A 51 11.47 4.02 3.27
CA SER A 51 12.75 3.82 3.96
C SER A 51 12.80 2.53 4.77
N ALA A 52 11.64 1.92 5.06
CA ALA A 52 11.56 0.62 5.71
C ALA A 52 11.75 -0.57 4.73
N LEU A 53 11.94 -0.32 3.43
CA LEU A 53 12.08 -1.35 2.40
C LEU A 53 13.54 -1.53 1.94
N SER A 54 13.83 -2.66 1.29
CA SER A 54 15.06 -2.76 0.49
C SER A 54 15.03 -1.78 -0.69
N GLU A 55 16.21 -1.34 -1.13
CA GLU A 55 16.34 -0.40 -2.25
C GLU A 55 15.64 -0.93 -3.52
N GLU A 56 15.83 -2.21 -3.83
CA GLU A 56 15.21 -2.88 -4.96
C GLU A 56 13.68 -2.81 -4.90
N LYS A 57 13.09 -3.16 -3.74
CA LYS A 57 11.64 -3.16 -3.57
C LYS A 57 11.08 -1.75 -3.61
N ALA A 58 11.75 -0.78 -2.96
CA ALA A 58 11.38 0.62 -3.02
C ALA A 58 11.39 1.15 -4.47
N ALA A 59 12.39 0.76 -5.28
CA ALA A 59 12.46 1.12 -6.70
C ALA A 59 11.29 0.53 -7.51
N ARG A 60 10.94 -0.75 -7.31
CA ARG A 60 9.77 -1.37 -7.96
C ARG A 60 8.47 -0.67 -7.59
N ILE A 61 8.28 -0.31 -6.33
CA ILE A 61 7.09 0.41 -5.85
C ILE A 61 7.02 1.80 -6.46
N ARG A 62 8.11 2.58 -6.49
CA ARG A 62 8.15 3.89 -7.15
C ARG A 62 7.80 3.80 -8.64
N SER A 63 8.36 2.81 -9.34
CA SER A 63 8.02 2.54 -10.75
C SER A 63 6.54 2.18 -10.93
N LEU A 64 5.98 1.39 -10.02
CA LEU A 64 4.55 1.06 -10.03
C LEU A 64 3.68 2.29 -9.76
N MET A 65 4.03 3.14 -8.78
CA MET A 65 3.33 4.41 -8.52
C MET A 65 3.27 5.29 -9.76
N GLY A 66 4.39 5.45 -10.48
CA GLY A 66 4.43 6.23 -11.73
C GLY A 66 3.50 5.68 -12.83
N ARG A 67 3.34 4.35 -12.90
CA ARG A 67 2.37 3.72 -13.81
C ARG A 67 0.93 3.92 -13.36
N LEU A 68 0.67 3.78 -12.05
CA LEU A 68 -0.67 3.87 -11.46
C LEU A 68 -1.24 5.30 -11.46
N GLN A 69 -0.42 6.35 -11.51
CA GLN A 69 -0.89 7.73 -11.65
C GLN A 69 -1.81 7.97 -12.85
N ARG A 70 -1.72 7.12 -13.88
CA ARG A 70 -2.55 7.21 -15.09
C ARG A 70 -3.79 6.32 -15.05
N VAL A 71 -3.97 5.55 -13.97
CA VAL A 71 -5.05 4.57 -13.81
C VAL A 71 -6.08 5.13 -12.83
N LYS A 72 -7.35 5.07 -13.21
CA LYS A 72 -8.44 5.36 -12.27
C LYS A 72 -8.56 4.21 -11.28
N ILE A 73 -8.25 4.47 -10.01
CA ILE A 73 -8.43 3.51 -8.91
C ILE A 73 -9.77 3.83 -8.24
N PRO A 74 -10.78 2.93 -8.30
CA PRO A 74 -12.03 3.11 -7.57
C PRO A 74 -11.79 3.24 -6.07
N TYR A 75 -12.64 3.99 -5.37
CA TYR A 75 -12.48 4.22 -3.93
C TYR A 75 -12.63 2.93 -3.12
N GLU A 76 -13.50 2.02 -3.58
CA GLU A 76 -13.72 0.70 -2.99
C GLU A 76 -12.44 -0.12 -3.01
N VAL A 77 -11.77 -0.14 -4.17
CA VAL A 77 -10.49 -0.82 -4.38
C VAL A 77 -9.41 -0.21 -3.49
N TYR A 78 -9.33 1.12 -3.42
CA TYR A 78 -8.42 1.80 -2.50
C TYR A 78 -8.69 1.41 -1.03
N GLY A 79 -9.96 1.41 -0.62
CA GLY A 79 -10.37 1.05 0.74
C GLY A 79 -10.02 -0.38 1.11
N GLU A 80 -10.21 -1.33 0.20
CA GLU A 80 -9.83 -2.74 0.39
C GLU A 80 -8.32 -2.91 0.54
N VAL A 81 -7.54 -2.25 -0.33
CA VAL A 81 -6.07 -2.32 -0.26
C VAL A 81 -5.55 -1.73 1.05
N VAL A 82 -6.07 -0.58 1.47
CA VAL A 82 -5.72 0.03 2.76
C VAL A 82 -6.06 -0.90 3.92
N LYS A 83 -7.27 -1.50 3.90
CA LYS A 83 -7.70 -2.45 4.93
C LYS A 83 -6.76 -3.66 5.01
N ASN A 84 -6.36 -4.21 3.87
CA ASN A 84 -5.46 -5.36 3.82
C ASN A 84 -4.07 -5.02 4.36
N LEU A 85 -3.52 -3.87 3.99
CA LEU A 85 -2.23 -3.41 4.51
C LEU A 85 -2.28 -3.21 6.03
N VAL A 86 -3.37 -2.61 6.55
CA VAL A 86 -3.58 -2.48 8.00
C VAL A 86 -3.63 -3.85 8.68
N ILE A 87 -4.35 -4.83 8.14
CA ILE A 87 -4.40 -6.20 8.68
C ILE A 87 -2.99 -6.80 8.75
N ARG A 88 -2.18 -6.65 7.71
CA ARG A 88 -0.78 -7.13 7.69
C ARG A 88 0.08 -6.45 8.74
N LEU A 89 -0.05 -5.14 8.90
CA LEU A 89 0.68 -4.36 9.91
C LEU A 89 0.31 -4.77 11.35
N GLN A 90 -0.93 -5.24 11.55
CA GLN A 90 -1.38 -5.81 12.83
C GLN A 90 -0.93 -7.28 13.03
N GLY A 91 -0.10 -7.83 12.14
CA GLY A 91 0.35 -9.22 12.18
C GLY A 91 -0.69 -10.24 11.68
N GLY A 92 -1.82 -9.76 11.15
CA GLY A 92 -2.86 -10.60 10.59
C GLY A 92 -2.59 -11.04 9.15
N ARG A 93 -3.36 -12.03 8.69
CA ARG A 93 -3.41 -12.45 7.29
C ARG A 93 -4.69 -11.87 6.66
N PRO A 94 -4.60 -10.94 5.70
CA PRO A 94 -5.79 -10.48 4.99
C PRO A 94 -6.41 -11.65 4.21
N PRO A 95 -7.73 -11.61 3.95
CA PRO A 95 -8.35 -12.57 3.04
C PRO A 95 -7.62 -12.54 1.70
N ASP A 96 -7.43 -13.72 1.08
CA ASP A 96 -6.85 -13.83 -0.26
C ASP A 96 -7.82 -13.19 -1.27
N VAL A 97 -7.78 -11.86 -1.37
CA VAL A 97 -8.35 -11.14 -2.51
C VAL A 97 -7.40 -11.41 -3.68
N GLY A 98 -7.71 -12.49 -4.41
CA GLY A 98 -7.00 -12.86 -5.62
C GLY A 98 -6.70 -11.62 -6.44
N THR A 99 -5.45 -11.48 -6.86
CA THR A 99 -4.89 -10.35 -7.58
C THR A 99 -5.62 -10.13 -8.91
N TYR A 100 -6.84 -9.58 -8.89
CA TYR A 100 -7.68 -9.28 -10.04
C TYR A 100 -7.40 -7.87 -10.60
N TYR A 101 -6.17 -7.37 -10.46
CA TYR A 101 -5.71 -6.25 -11.29
C TYR A 101 -5.41 -6.76 -12.71
N ARG A 102 -6.46 -7.14 -13.45
CA ARG A 102 -6.37 -7.20 -14.90
C ARG A 102 -6.38 -5.76 -15.40
N PRO A 103 -5.33 -5.26 -16.08
CA PRO A 103 -5.48 -4.05 -16.86
C PRO A 103 -6.63 -4.28 -17.83
N GLY A 104 -7.61 -3.37 -17.87
CA GLY A 104 -8.75 -3.50 -18.76
C GLY A 104 -8.24 -3.69 -20.19
N SER A 105 -8.42 -4.88 -20.74
CA SER A 105 -8.18 -5.10 -22.16
C SER A 105 -9.11 -4.17 -22.92
N PRO A 106 -8.61 -3.31 -23.83
CA PRO A 106 -9.49 -2.57 -24.70
C PRO A 106 -10.26 -3.62 -25.50
N ARG A 107 -11.60 -3.61 -25.39
CA ARG A 107 -12.44 -4.35 -26.33
C ARG A 107 -12.20 -3.70 -27.70
N GLY A 108 -11.51 -4.44 -28.57
CA GLY A 108 -11.57 -4.22 -30.01
C GLY A 108 -12.94 -4.57 -30.55
#